data_AF-A0A380DNS5-F1
#
_entry.id   AF-A0A380DNS5-F1
#
_cell.length_a   1.000
_cell.length_b   1.000
_cell.length_c   1.000
_cell.angle_alpha   90.00
_cell.angle_beta   90.00
_cell.angle_gamma   90.00
#
_symmetry.space_group_name_H-M   'P 1'
#
loop_
_entity.id
_entity.type
_entity.pdbx_description
1 polymer ?
#
loop_
_entity_poly.entity_id
_entity_poly.type
_entity_poly.pdbx_seq_one_letter_code
_entity_poly.pdbx_strand_id
1 'polypeptide(L)'
;MTRHIYFINHFLKSKEKYDEVMRFGKYHPDYKKVMLETRQRKRAYEMLDVVMHYKAREMALQHLIDEVVTKIAYAVSEHVKIETGNPFFQTSHSGCATGGSCNCSL
;
A
#
# COMPACT_ATOMS: atom_id res chain seq x y z
N MET A 1 -8.55 -13.10 23.01
CA MET A 1 -8.98 -11.78 22.46
C MET A 1 -8.01 -10.64 22.77
N THR A 2 -7.46 -10.52 23.99
CA THR A 2 -6.53 -9.44 24.42
C THR A 2 -5.22 -9.34 23.61
N ARG A 3 -4.69 -10.45 23.10
CA ARG A 3 -3.42 -10.48 22.36
C ARG A 3 -3.46 -9.76 21.01
N HIS A 4 -4.59 -9.80 20.28
CA HIS A 4 -4.70 -9.12 18.98
C HIS A 4 -4.76 -7.59 19.14
N ILE A 5 -5.53 -7.12 20.12
CA ILE A 5 -5.66 -5.69 20.44
C ILE A 5 -4.30 -5.08 20.81
N TYR A 6 -3.46 -5.84 21.53
CA TYR A 6 -2.10 -5.42 21.85
C TYR A 6 -1.28 -5.14 20.58
N PHE A 7 -1.24 -6.08 19.62
CA PHE A 7 -0.48 -5.90 18.38
C PHE A 7 -0.99 -4.72 17.54
N ILE A 8 -2.31 -4.52 17.48
CA ILE A 8 -2.93 -3.40 16.79
C ILE A 8 -2.51 -2.07 17.42
N ASN A 9 -2.68 -1.92 18.74
CA ASN A 9 -2.33 -0.69 19.45
C ASN A 9 -0.84 -0.37 19.37
N HIS A 10 0.03 -1.38 19.46
CA HIS A 10 1.47 -1.19 19.30
C HIS A 10 1.87 -0.80 17.88
N PHE A 11 1.19 -1.33 16.86
CA PHE A 11 1.39 -0.93 15.48
C PHE A 11 0.96 0.53 15.24
N LEU A 12 -0.20 0.93 15.75
CA LEU A 12 -0.71 2.30 15.66
C LEU A 12 0.27 3.31 16.30
N LYS A 13 0.79 3.01 17.49
CA LYS A 13 1.81 3.84 18.16
C LYS A 13 3.12 3.92 17.37
N SER A 14 3.58 2.85 16.71
CA SER A 14 4.74 2.97 15.81
C SER A 14 4.44 3.82 14.58
N LYS A 15 3.21 3.78 14.08
CA LYS A 15 2.80 4.57 12.91
C LYS A 15 2.84 6.06 13.22
N GLU A 16 2.34 6.49 14.38
CA GLU A 16 2.43 7.89 14.82
C GLU A 16 3.88 8.39 14.85
N LYS A 17 4.79 7.63 15.48
CA LYS A 17 6.23 7.95 15.49
C LYS A 17 6.84 7.96 14.10
N TYR A 18 6.41 7.05 13.23
CA TYR A 18 6.84 7.01 11.84
C TYR A 18 6.39 8.26 11.09
N ASP A 19 5.15 8.70 11.26
CA ASP A 19 4.59 9.87 10.59
C ASP A 19 5.29 11.16 11.06
N GLU A 20 5.63 11.26 12.36
CA GLU A 20 6.44 12.36 12.90
C GLU A 20 7.84 12.43 12.28
N VAL A 21 8.53 11.29 12.23
CA VAL A 21 9.88 11.18 11.66
C VAL A 21 9.87 11.41 10.15
N MET A 22 8.85 10.92 9.45
CA MET A 22 8.67 11.13 8.01
C MET A 22 8.38 12.57 7.64
N ARG A 23 7.77 13.35 8.55
CA ARG A 23 7.55 14.78 8.35
C ARG A 23 8.85 15.55 8.11
N PHE A 24 9.93 15.14 8.78
CA PHE A 24 11.28 15.72 8.61
C PHE A 24 12.12 14.96 7.57
N GLY A 25 11.71 13.74 7.23
CA GLY A 25 12.32 12.93 6.19
C GLY A 25 13.67 12.32 6.61
N LYS A 26 14.55 12.09 5.62
CA LYS A 26 15.78 11.31 5.76
C LYS A 26 16.81 11.89 6.74
N TYR A 27 16.68 13.17 7.11
CA TYR A 27 17.61 13.86 8.00
C TYR A 27 17.28 13.71 9.49
N HIS A 28 16.17 13.04 9.82
CA HIS A 28 15.85 12.77 11.21
C HIS A 28 16.84 11.74 11.81
N PRO A 29 17.43 11.99 12.99
CA PRO A 29 18.44 11.10 13.59
C PRO A 29 17.91 9.67 13.80
N ASP A 30 16.65 9.54 14.17
CA ASP A 30 16.00 8.23 14.39
C ASP A 30 15.36 7.60 13.14
N TYR A 31 15.55 8.19 11.95
CA TYR A 31 14.89 7.73 10.71
C TYR A 31 15.06 6.23 10.48
N LYS A 32 16.30 5.73 10.50
CA LYS A 32 16.60 4.32 10.24
C LYS A 32 15.99 3.40 11.28
N LYS A 33 15.99 3.81 12.55
CA LYS A 33 15.48 3.03 13.68
C LYS A 33 13.95 2.90 13.59
N VAL A 34 13.26 4.03 13.42
CA VAL A 34 11.79 4.07 13.33
C VAL A 34 11.28 3.36 12.07
N MET A 35 12.00 3.46 10.95
CA MET A 35 11.72 2.68 9.74
C MET A 35 11.75 1.18 9.99
N LEU A 36 12.80 0.69 10.65
CA LEU A 36 13.00 -0.73 10.90
C LEU A 36 11.98 -1.27 11.91
N GLU A 37 11.76 -0.54 13.00
CA GLU A 37 10.77 -0.86 14.04
C GLU A 37 9.35 -0.93 13.48
N THR A 38 8.96 0.04 12.66
CA THR A 38 7.64 0.08 12.01
C THR A 38 7.45 -1.09 11.06
N ARG A 39 8.47 -1.45 10.27
CA ARG A 39 8.43 -2.62 9.38
C ARG A 39 8.28 -3.94 10.14
N GLN A 40 9.01 -4.11 11.24
CA GLN A 40 8.92 -5.32 12.08
C GLN A 40 7.54 -5.45 12.72
N ARG A 41 6.99 -4.35 13.27
CA ARG A 41 5.65 -4.34 13.85
C ARG A 41 4.56 -4.55 12.80
N LYS A 42 4.71 -3.97 11.61
CA LYS A 42 3.81 -4.21 10.48
C LYS A 42 3.75 -5.70 10.15
N ARG A 43 4.89 -6.38 10.03
CA ARG A 43 4.93 -7.83 9.79
C ARG A 43 4.24 -8.61 10.91
N ALA A 44 4.49 -8.28 12.17
CA ALA A 44 3.85 -8.97 13.30
C ALA A 44 2.33 -8.80 13.31
N TYR A 45 1.82 -7.62 12.94
CA TYR A 45 0.39 -7.35 12.76
C TYR A 45 -0.20 -8.11 11.56
N GLU A 46 0.50 -8.13 10.43
CA GLU A 46 0.05 -8.78 9.19
C GLU A 46 0.05 -10.31 9.28
N MET A 47 0.84 -10.90 10.18
CA MET A 47 0.88 -12.35 10.44
C MET A 47 -0.27 -12.85 11.31
N LEU A 48 -1.17 -11.97 11.78
CA LEU A 48 -2.35 -12.40 12.54
C LEU A 48 -3.40 -12.98 11.59
N ASP A 49 -3.86 -14.20 11.85
CA ASP A 49 -4.86 -14.88 11.01
C ASP A 49 -6.10 -14.03 10.72
N VAL A 50 -6.60 -13.31 11.74
CA VAL A 50 -7.76 -12.40 11.61
C VAL A 50 -7.50 -11.31 10.56
N VAL A 51 -6.30 -10.74 10.55
CA VAL A 51 -5.89 -9.68 9.62
C VAL A 51 -5.70 -10.26 8.22
N MET A 52 -5.08 -11.43 8.12
CA MET A 52 -4.91 -12.13 6.84
C MET A 52 -6.25 -12.46 6.19
N HIS A 53 -7.19 -13.05 6.95
CA HIS A 53 -8.52 -13.37 6.46
C HIS A 53 -9.29 -12.11 6.04
N TYR A 54 -9.21 -11.04 6.82
CA TYR A 54 -9.84 -9.76 6.48
C TYR A 54 -9.29 -9.21 5.16
N LYS A 55 -7.96 -9.11 5.02
CA LYS A 55 -7.31 -8.63 3.79
C LYS A 55 -7.65 -9.48 2.57
N ALA A 56 -7.75 -10.81 2.73
CA ALA A 56 -8.16 -11.69 1.64
C ALA A 56 -9.59 -11.38 1.15
N ARG A 57 -10.52 -11.13 2.08
CA ARG A 57 -11.90 -10.72 1.74
C ARG A 57 -11.96 -9.33 1.12
N GLU A 58 -11.15 -8.40 1.63
CA GLU A 58 -11.02 -7.04 1.08
C GLU A 58 -10.49 -7.07 -0.37
N MET A 59 -9.45 -7.86 -0.65
CA MET A 59 -8.95 -8.05 -2.02
C MET A 59 -10.01 -8.68 -2.94
N ALA A 60 -10.73 -9.68 -2.47
CA ALA A 60 -11.80 -10.30 -3.26
C ALA A 60 -12.91 -9.29 -3.60
N LEU A 61 -13.28 -8.41 -2.66
CA LEU A 61 -14.22 -7.33 -2.92
C LEU A 61 -13.67 -6.32 -3.93
N GLN A 62 -12.40 -5.91 -3.78
CA GLN A 62 -11.75 -5.00 -4.71
C GLN A 62 -11.75 -5.55 -6.14
N HIS A 63 -11.43 -6.84 -6.31
CA HIS A 63 -11.48 -7.50 -7.61
C HIS A 63 -12.87 -7.47 -8.23
N LEU A 64 -13.93 -7.75 -7.45
CA LEU A 64 -15.30 -7.67 -7.95
C LEU A 64 -15.67 -6.25 -8.40
N ILE A 65 -15.25 -5.23 -7.65
CA ILE A 65 -15.49 -3.83 -8.02
C ILE A 65 -14.74 -3.50 -9.31
N ASP A 66 -13.47 -3.88 -9.43
CA ASP A 66 -12.66 -3.64 -10.62
C ASP A 66 -13.27 -4.32 -11.86
N GLU A 67 -13.80 -5.55 -11.72
CA GLU A 67 -14.53 -6.23 -12.79
C GLU A 67 -15.80 -5.51 -13.22
N VAL A 68 -16.56 -4.95 -12.28
CA VAL A 68 -17.78 -4.20 -12.61
C VAL A 68 -17.43 -2.88 -13.29
N VAL A 69 -16.44 -2.16 -12.76
CA VAL A 69 -15.96 -0.89 -13.32
C VAL A 69 -15.42 -1.09 -14.73
N THR A 70 -14.63 -2.14 -14.97
CA THR A 70 -14.13 -2.45 -16.33
C THR A 70 -15.25 -2.75 -17.31
N LYS A 71 -16.23 -3.58 -16.92
CA LYS A 71 -17.39 -3.87 -17.78
C LYS A 71 -18.17 -2.61 -18.15
N ILE A 72 -18.39 -1.71 -17.20
CA ILE A 72 -19.08 -0.43 -17.45
C ILE A 72 -18.25 0.46 -18.37
N ALA A 73 -16.96 0.59 -18.11
CA ALA A 73 -16.08 1.45 -18.89
C ALA A 73 -15.97 1.00 -20.36
N TYR A 74 -15.82 -0.31 -20.62
CA TYR A 74 -15.82 -0.86 -21.97
C TYR A 74 -17.17 -0.70 -22.68
N ALA A 75 -18.29 -0.72 -21.94
CA ALA A 75 -19.61 -0.47 -22.52
C ALA A 75 -19.81 0.99 -22.98
N VAL A 76 -19.06 1.94 -22.40
CA VAL A 76 -19.15 3.37 -22.75
C VAL A 76 -18.14 3.75 -23.84
N SER A 77 -16.94 3.17 -23.85
CA SER A 77 -15.95 3.36 -24.92
C SER A 77 -14.87 2.28 -24.91
N GLU A 78 -14.64 1.65 -26.07
CA GLU A 78 -13.64 0.59 -26.25
C GLU A 78 -12.19 1.06 -26.03
N HIS A 79 -11.93 2.38 -26.05
CA HIS A 79 -10.58 2.96 -26.00
C HIS A 79 -10.23 3.60 -24.65
N VAL A 80 -11.04 3.38 -23.60
CA VAL A 80 -10.76 3.93 -22.27
C VAL A 80 -9.61 3.16 -21.62
N LYS A 81 -8.53 3.87 -21.30
CA LYS A 81 -7.44 3.33 -20.48
C LYS A 81 -7.88 3.30 -19.03
N ILE A 82 -8.03 2.11 -18.48
CA ILE A 82 -8.43 1.91 -17.08
C ILE A 82 -7.20 1.41 -16.32
N GLU A 83 -6.75 2.17 -15.34
CA GLU A 83 -5.78 1.71 -14.37
C GLU A 83 -6.50 0.80 -13.36
N THR A 84 -6.82 -0.43 -13.76
CA THR A 84 -7.40 -1.42 -12.84
C THR A 84 -6.40 -1.78 -11.75
N GLY A 85 -6.87 -1.83 -10.50
CA GLY A 85 -6.06 -1.92 -9.30
C GLY A 85 -5.17 -3.14 -9.22
N ASN A 86 -3.89 -2.95 -9.56
CA ASN A 86 -2.69 -3.34 -8.81
C ASN A 86 -1.49 -3.03 -9.73
N PRO A 87 -0.70 -1.98 -9.47
CA PRO A 87 0.42 -1.58 -10.33
C PRO A 87 1.54 -2.63 -10.44
N PHE A 88 1.48 -3.72 -9.67
CA PHE A 88 2.38 -4.86 -9.82
C PHE A 88 2.10 -5.75 -11.05
N PHE A 89 0.88 -5.76 -11.59
CA PHE A 89 0.51 -6.63 -12.72
C PHE A 89 0.37 -5.90 -14.05
N GLN A 90 0.44 -4.56 -14.06
CA GLN A 90 0.54 -3.81 -15.30
C GLN A 90 1.99 -3.74 -15.76
N THR A 91 2.47 -4.82 -16.39
CA THR A 91 3.72 -4.80 -17.17
C THR A 91 3.50 -4.08 -18.50
N SER A 92 2.97 -2.86 -18.47
CA SER A 92 3.12 -1.94 -19.59
C SER A 92 4.44 -1.20 -19.38
N HIS A 93 5.48 -1.75 -20.00
CA HIS A 93 6.74 -1.07 -20.24
C HIS A 93 6.49 0.19 -21.10
N SER A 94 6.02 1.28 -20.50
CA SER A 94 5.96 2.57 -21.16
C SER A 94 5.84 3.70 -20.16
N GLY A 95 6.97 4.35 -19.90
CA GLY A 95 7.00 5.77 -19.55
C GLY A 95 6.87 6.09 -18.06
N CYS A 96 7.89 6.78 -17.56
CA CYS A 96 7.81 7.61 -16.38
C CYS A 96 6.66 8.64 -16.56
N ALA A 97 5.47 8.33 -16.03
CA ALA A 97 4.31 9.22 -16.01
C ALA A 97 4.11 9.83 -14.62
N THR A 98 5.19 10.08 -13.88
CA THR A 98 5.20 10.99 -12.74
C THR A 98 5.93 12.26 -13.17
N GLY A 99 5.18 13.33 -13.38
CA GLY A 99 5.74 14.67 -13.57
C GLY A 99 6.68 15.01 -12.42
N GLY A 100 7.97 15.09 -12.73
CA GLY A 100 9.04 15.39 -11.78
C GLY A 100 10.38 14.83 -12.24
N SER A 101 11.14 15.66 -12.97
CA SER A 101 12.61 15.58 -13.17
C SER A 101 13.31 14.26 -12.79
N CYS A 102 13.19 13.22 -13.61
CA CYS A 102 14.00 12.00 -13.43
C CYS A 102 15.25 12.10 -14.31
N ASN A 103 16.39 12.44 -13.71
CA ASN A 103 17.71 12.45 -14.37
C ASN A 103 18.43 11.11 -14.14
N CYS A 104 17.94 10.03 -14.76
CA CYS A 104 18.59 8.73 -14.70
C CYS A 104 19.52 8.55 -15.91
N SER A 105 20.82 8.75 -15.68
CA SER A 105 21.88 8.21 -16.55
C SER A 105 21.79 6.69 -16.55
N LEU A 106 21.94 6.11 -17.75
CA LEU A 106 22.07 4.69 -18.12
C LEU A 106 22.38 3.71 -16.99
#